data_AF-A0A653DTD5-F1
#
_entry.id   AF-A0A653DTD5-F1
#
_cell.length_a   1.000
_cell.length_b   1.000
_cell.length_c   1.000
_cell.angle_alpha   90.00
_cell.angle_beta   90.00
_cell.angle_gamma   90.00
#
_symmetry.space_group_name_H-M   'P 1'
#
loop_
_entity.id
_entity.type
_entity.pdbx_description
1 polymer ?
#
loop_
_entity_poly.entity_id
_entity_poly.type
_entity_poly.pdbx_seq_one_letter_code
_entity_poly.pdbx_strand_id
1 'polypeptide(L)'
;MRHGIHNKNYANEAARHPEGYKVIPGNNLACYFCCDVTAPGDSLKGRTLDQQCTVTRPGVSQIAGALAVELSISVLQHKHGVFAPAYYTTSQTVPTQELTVSDDSVLGLVPHSIRGFLSSFEHILPATEKYKNCVACSDLIIKEYKEKQMEFLLNVFNSSKHLEDVALLTELFKETDFGEVLEFSDEDFST
;
A
#
# COMPACT_ATOMS: atom_id res chain seq x y z
N MET A 1 -3.34 -4.59 4.97
CA MET A 1 -2.00 -4.05 4.63
C MET A 1 -1.41 -3.49 5.91
N ARG A 2 -0.12 -3.73 6.18
CA ARG A 2 0.59 -3.09 7.29
C ARG A 2 1.44 -1.92 6.75
N HIS A 3 1.45 -0.81 7.47
CA HIS A 3 2.27 0.35 7.14
C HIS A 3 3.59 0.30 7.92
N GLY A 4 4.69 0.71 7.29
CA GLY A 4 5.99 0.74 7.93
C GLY A 4 6.11 1.87 8.95
N ILE A 5 6.85 1.63 10.03
CA ILE A 5 7.19 2.68 10.98
C ILE A 5 8.49 3.34 10.53
N HIS A 6 8.40 4.59 10.09
CA HIS A 6 9.57 5.31 9.61
C HIS A 6 10.46 5.74 10.78
N ASN A 7 11.66 5.15 10.87
CA ASN A 7 12.70 5.55 11.80
C ASN A 7 14.02 5.69 11.05
N LYS A 8 14.55 6.92 10.98
CA LYS A 8 15.80 7.25 10.28
C LYS A 8 17.03 6.60 10.91
N ASN A 9 16.94 6.20 12.18
CA ASN A 9 18.01 5.54 12.91
C ASN A 9 17.98 4.01 12.79
N TYR A 10 16.97 3.44 12.09
CA TYR A 10 16.91 2.01 11.86
C TYR A 10 17.88 1.65 10.73
N ALA A 11 18.98 0.98 11.08
CA ALA A 11 19.90 0.44 10.09
C ALA A 11 19.18 -0.65 9.30
N ASN A 12 19.10 -0.48 7.98
CA ASN A 12 18.66 -1.53 7.08
C ASN A 12 19.77 -2.58 7.03
N GLU A 13 19.76 -3.52 7.97
CA GLU A 13 20.51 -4.75 7.79
C GLU A 13 19.98 -5.43 6.52
N ALA A 14 20.88 -5.85 5.64
CA ALA A 14 20.52 -6.58 4.43
C ALA A 14 19.88 -7.91 4.86
N ALA A 15 18.55 -7.91 4.99
CA ALA A 15 17.80 -9.10 5.36
C ALA A 15 18.09 -10.19 4.33
N ARG A 16 18.57 -11.34 4.79
CA ARG A 16 18.72 -12.52 3.94
C ARG A 16 17.36 -12.83 3.33
N HIS A 17 17.27 -12.79 2.01
CA HIS A 17 16.05 -13.12 1.29
C HIS A 17 16.22 -14.48 0.61
N PRO A 18 15.16 -15.30 0.53
CA PRO A 18 15.22 -16.56 -0.19
C PRO A 18 15.36 -16.28 -1.69
N GLU A 19 15.87 -17.26 -2.43
CA GLU A 19 16.00 -17.15 -3.88
C GLU A 19 14.63 -16.90 -4.54
N GLY A 20 14.60 -15.97 -5.50
CA GLY A 20 13.38 -15.59 -6.21
C GLY A 20 12.48 -14.57 -5.49
N TYR A 21 12.79 -14.18 -4.26
CA TYR A 21 12.05 -13.13 -3.54
C TYR A 21 12.83 -11.83 -3.45
N LYS A 22 12.09 -10.74 -3.55
CA LYS A 22 12.54 -9.38 -3.23
C LYS A 22 12.09 -9.03 -1.82
N VAL A 23 12.81 -8.11 -1.17
CA VAL A 23 12.54 -7.69 0.20
C VAL A 23 12.37 -6.18 0.27
N ILE A 24 11.34 -5.72 0.98
CA ILE A 24 11.16 -4.32 1.37
C ILE A 24 11.36 -4.23 2.89
N PRO A 25 12.31 -3.40 3.36
CA PRO A 25 12.51 -3.15 4.78
C PRO A 25 11.24 -2.67 5.48
N GLY A 26 11.01 -3.11 6.73
CA GLY A 26 9.81 -2.79 7.48
C GLY A 26 9.58 -1.29 7.71
N ASN A 27 10.64 -0.49 7.77
CA ASN A 27 10.60 0.98 7.88
C ASN A 27 10.26 1.71 6.57
N ASN A 28 10.25 1.00 5.44
CA ASN A 28 9.98 1.56 4.11
C ASN A 28 8.69 1.01 3.47
N LEU A 29 7.86 0.29 4.24
CA LEU A 29 6.59 -0.24 3.75
C LEU A 29 5.56 0.87 3.52
N ALA A 30 4.94 0.87 2.34
CA ALA A 30 3.86 1.77 1.95
C ALA A 30 2.64 1.73 2.90
N CYS A 31 1.94 2.86 3.03
CA CYS A 31 0.59 2.89 3.58
C CYS A 31 -0.46 2.61 2.50
N TYR A 32 -1.74 2.53 2.88
CA TYR A 32 -2.85 2.31 1.96
C TYR A 32 -2.88 3.32 0.79
N PHE A 33 -2.60 4.60 1.08
CA PHE A 33 -2.63 5.70 0.13
C PHE A 33 -1.31 5.91 -0.64
N CYS A 34 -0.28 5.06 -0.45
CA CYS A 34 0.94 5.16 -1.26
C CYS A 34 0.77 4.58 -2.67
N CYS A 35 -0.21 3.69 -2.85
CA CYS A 35 -0.44 3.01 -4.12
C CYS A 35 -1.43 3.75 -5.02
N ASP A 36 -2.00 4.86 -4.55
CA ASP A 36 -2.92 5.71 -5.30
C ASP A 36 -2.25 7.07 -5.52
N VAL A 37 -2.41 7.63 -6.72
CA VAL A 37 -1.88 8.96 -7.10
C VAL A 37 -2.91 10.07 -6.94
N THR A 38 -4.08 9.77 -6.37
CA THR A 38 -5.16 10.75 -6.14
C THR A 38 -5.42 10.97 -4.66
N ALA A 39 -5.79 12.20 -4.28
CA ALA A 39 -6.26 12.44 -2.92
C ALA A 39 -7.64 11.82 -2.71
N PRO A 40 -7.93 11.28 -1.51
CA PRO A 40 -9.24 10.73 -1.22
C PRO A 40 -10.30 11.84 -1.30
N GLY A 41 -11.23 11.71 -2.24
CA GLY A 41 -12.42 12.56 -2.37
C GLY A 41 -13.62 12.00 -1.60
N ASP A 42 -14.72 12.76 -1.58
CA ASP A 42 -16.00 12.28 -1.04
C ASP A 42 -16.58 11.18 -1.94
N SER A 43 -16.34 9.93 -1.56
CA SER A 43 -16.84 8.76 -2.29
C SER A 43 -18.31 8.44 -2.02
N LEU A 44 -18.98 9.14 -1.10
CA LEU A 44 -20.39 8.92 -0.75
C LEU A 44 -21.31 9.89 -1.51
N LYS A 45 -20.84 11.09 -1.81
CA LYS A 45 -21.57 12.07 -2.62
C LYS A 45 -21.83 11.54 -4.03
N GLY A 46 -23.11 11.40 -4.37
CA GLY A 46 -23.54 10.92 -5.70
C GLY A 46 -23.71 9.41 -5.82
N ARG A 47 -23.45 8.63 -4.77
CA ARG A 47 -23.81 7.20 -4.73
C ARG A 47 -25.25 7.01 -4.27
N THR A 48 -26.06 6.27 -5.02
CA THR A 48 -27.37 5.79 -4.55
C THR A 48 -27.18 4.81 -3.38
N LEU A 49 -28.20 4.60 -2.55
CA LEU A 49 -28.12 3.75 -1.35
C LEU A 49 -27.54 2.35 -1.64
N ASP A 50 -27.88 1.76 -2.79
CA ASP A 50 -27.37 0.46 -3.26
C ASP A 50 -25.90 0.47 -3.70
N GLN A 51 -25.31 1.65 -3.97
CA GLN A 51 -23.89 1.82 -4.26
C GLN A 51 -23.06 2.14 -3.00
N GLN A 52 -23.72 2.43 -1.88
CA GLN A 52 -23.09 2.66 -0.57
C GLN A 52 -22.87 1.34 0.19
N CYS A 53 -23.68 0.32 -0.10
CA CYS A 53 -23.53 -1.02 0.46
C CYS A 53 -22.86 -1.96 -0.55
N THR A 54 -21.62 -2.36 -0.31
CA THR A 54 -21.01 -3.43 -1.11
C THR A 54 -21.67 -4.76 -0.73
N VAL A 55 -22.47 -5.35 -1.63
CA VAL A 55 -22.93 -6.73 -1.44
C VAL A 55 -21.71 -7.64 -1.59
N THR A 56 -21.21 -8.17 -0.49
CA THR A 56 -20.06 -9.07 -0.47
C THR A 56 -20.50 -10.53 -0.38
N ARG A 57 -19.78 -11.45 -1.04
CA ARG A 57 -19.94 -12.89 -0.79
C ARG A 57 -19.77 -13.16 0.72
N PRO A 58 -20.66 -13.90 1.39
CA PRO A 58 -20.66 -14.02 2.86
C PRO A 58 -19.35 -14.49 3.50
N GLY A 59 -18.53 -15.27 2.78
CA GLY A 59 -17.25 -15.76 3.29
C GLY A 59 -16.10 -14.73 3.31
N VAL A 60 -16.23 -13.61 2.60
CA VAL A 60 -15.13 -12.62 2.45
C VAL A 60 -14.73 -12.02 3.80
N SER A 61 -15.70 -11.61 4.61
CA SER A 61 -15.45 -10.95 5.89
C SER A 61 -14.73 -11.86 6.88
N GLN A 62 -15.09 -13.14 6.92
CA GLN A 62 -14.45 -14.13 7.79
C GLN A 62 -13.01 -14.39 7.39
N ILE A 63 -12.74 -14.57 6.09
CA ILE A 63 -11.37 -14.78 5.57
C ILE A 63 -10.51 -13.54 5.84
N ALA A 64 -11.02 -12.34 5.52
CA ALA A 64 -10.28 -11.09 5.75
C ALA A 64 -9.98 -10.87 7.23
N GLY A 65 -10.96 -11.12 8.11
CA GLY A 65 -10.78 -11.01 9.56
C GLY A 65 -9.73 -11.99 10.10
N ALA A 66 -9.79 -13.25 9.70
CA ALA A 66 -8.80 -14.26 10.10
C ALA A 66 -7.39 -13.88 9.63
N LEU A 67 -7.22 -13.50 8.36
CA LEU A 67 -5.92 -13.08 7.82
C LEU A 67 -5.37 -11.83 8.50
N ALA A 68 -6.23 -10.88 8.88
CA ALA A 68 -5.81 -9.68 9.60
C ALA A 68 -5.30 -10.01 11.01
N VAL A 69 -5.95 -10.92 11.72
CA VAL A 69 -5.51 -11.39 13.04
C VAL A 69 -4.19 -12.17 12.93
N GLU A 70 -4.09 -13.12 12.00
CA GLU A 70 -2.85 -13.88 11.78
C GLU A 70 -1.69 -12.97 11.42
N LEU A 71 -1.89 -12.00 10.51
CA LEU A 71 -0.86 -11.03 10.18
C LEU A 71 -0.43 -10.20 11.41
N SER A 72 -1.38 -9.83 12.27
CA SER A 72 -1.09 -9.07 13.48
C SER A 72 -0.27 -9.88 14.47
N ILE A 73 -0.61 -11.16 14.67
CA ILE A 73 0.14 -12.06 15.56
C ILE A 73 1.54 -12.34 14.97
N SER A 74 1.65 -12.57 13.66
CA SER A 74 2.95 -12.77 13.00
C SER A 74 3.87 -11.56 13.15
N VAL A 75 3.34 -10.32 13.06
CA VAL A 75 4.13 -9.11 13.35
C VAL A 75 4.59 -9.08 14.81
N LEU A 76 3.73 -9.45 15.76
CA LEU A 76 4.09 -9.45 17.19
C LEU A 76 5.13 -10.52 17.56
N GLN A 77 5.09 -11.68 16.90
CA GLN A 77 6.02 -12.78 17.15
C GLN A 77 7.35 -12.65 16.37
N HIS A 78 7.39 -11.81 15.34
CA HIS A 78 8.60 -11.58 14.58
C HIS A 78 9.66 -10.87 15.44
N LYS A 79 10.94 -11.27 15.38
CA LYS A 79 12.05 -10.68 16.16
C LYS A 79 12.15 -9.15 16.00
N HIS A 80 11.99 -8.67 14.77
CA HIS A 80 11.95 -7.24 14.45
C HIS A 80 10.61 -6.54 14.73
N GLY A 81 9.59 -7.25 15.19
CA GLY A 81 8.28 -6.70 15.54
C GLY A 81 7.66 -5.88 14.40
N VAL A 82 7.29 -4.64 14.72
CA VAL A 82 6.76 -3.65 13.76
C VAL A 82 7.71 -3.32 12.59
N PHE A 83 9.01 -3.61 12.73
CA PHE A 83 10.02 -3.43 11.67
C PHE A 83 10.27 -4.71 10.85
N ALA A 84 9.47 -5.76 11.03
CA ALA A 84 9.58 -6.98 10.24
C ALA A 84 9.59 -6.66 8.73
N PRO A 85 10.53 -7.18 7.93
CA PRO A 85 10.58 -6.96 6.49
C PRO A 85 9.40 -7.66 5.79
N ALA A 86 9.04 -7.17 4.60
CA ALA A 86 8.07 -7.85 3.74
C ALA A 86 8.79 -8.48 2.54
N TYR A 87 8.55 -9.76 2.33
CA TYR A 87 9.05 -10.49 1.17
C TYR A 87 7.96 -10.62 0.11
N TYR A 88 8.31 -10.46 -1.16
CA TYR A 88 7.38 -10.59 -2.28
C TYR A 88 8.08 -11.17 -3.51
N THR A 89 7.32 -11.81 -4.39
CA THR A 89 7.79 -12.34 -5.67
C THR A 89 6.99 -11.73 -6.81
N THR A 90 7.66 -11.53 -7.95
CA THR A 90 7.01 -11.12 -9.20
C THR A 90 6.80 -12.30 -10.14
N SER A 91 7.29 -13.50 -9.80
CA SER A 91 7.13 -14.70 -10.62
C SER A 91 6.08 -15.64 -10.02
N GLN A 92 5.14 -16.09 -10.86
CA GLN A 92 4.15 -17.12 -10.50
C GLN A 92 4.76 -18.53 -10.37
N THR A 93 6.01 -18.71 -10.82
CA THR A 93 6.69 -20.02 -10.81
C THR A 93 7.36 -20.37 -9.50
N VAL A 94 7.49 -19.42 -8.57
CA VAL A 94 8.07 -19.68 -7.25
C VAL A 94 6.93 -20.13 -6.35
N PRO A 95 6.82 -21.44 -6.02
CA PRO A 95 5.79 -21.88 -5.11
C PRO A 95 5.98 -21.17 -3.78
N THR A 96 4.88 -20.74 -3.14
CA THR A 96 4.84 -20.23 -1.76
C THR A 96 5.19 -21.31 -0.73
N GLN A 97 6.02 -22.27 -1.11
CA GLN A 97 6.48 -23.39 -0.30
C GLN A 97 7.33 -22.84 0.83
N GLU A 98 7.11 -23.41 2.02
CA GLU A 98 7.61 -23.02 3.33
C GLU A 98 8.89 -22.19 3.27
N LEU A 99 8.68 -20.89 3.14
CA LEU A 99 9.71 -19.89 3.31
C LEU A 99 10.09 -19.88 4.79
N THR A 100 10.90 -20.84 5.22
CA THR A 100 11.69 -20.79 6.45
C THR A 100 12.82 -19.79 6.25
N VAL A 101 12.45 -18.54 5.93
CA VAL A 101 13.38 -17.54 5.38
C VAL A 101 14.34 -17.03 6.41
N SER A 102 13.99 -17.11 7.68
CA SER A 102 14.88 -16.78 8.76
C SER A 102 14.31 -17.30 10.06
N ASP A 103 15.19 -17.54 11.03
CA ASP A 103 14.81 -17.84 12.42
C ASP A 103 13.99 -16.70 13.08
N ASP A 104 13.59 -15.67 12.33
CA ASP A 104 13.03 -14.42 12.85
C ASP A 104 11.54 -14.50 13.14
N SER A 105 10.82 -15.47 12.57
CA SER A 105 9.40 -15.68 12.85
C SER A 105 9.04 -17.16 12.84
N VAL A 106 8.45 -17.61 13.94
CA VAL A 106 7.91 -18.97 14.10
C VAL A 106 6.62 -19.19 13.30
N LEU A 107 5.93 -18.12 12.91
CA LEU A 107 4.66 -18.17 12.15
C LEU A 107 4.86 -18.00 10.64
N GLY A 108 6.11 -18.08 10.17
CA GLY A 108 6.46 -17.89 8.77
C GLY A 108 6.50 -16.41 8.37
N LEU A 109 6.18 -16.15 7.10
CA LEU A 109 6.32 -14.83 6.48
C LEU A 109 5.38 -13.77 7.04
N VAL A 110 5.85 -12.52 7.00
CA VAL A 110 5.08 -11.35 7.38
C VAL A 110 4.83 -10.45 6.16
N PRO A 111 3.74 -10.68 5.39
CA PRO A 111 3.48 -9.93 4.17
C PRO A 111 3.19 -8.44 4.43
N HIS A 112 3.41 -7.60 3.41
CA HIS A 112 3.01 -6.19 3.43
C HIS A 112 1.50 -6.03 3.23
N SER A 113 0.98 -6.66 2.17
CA SER A 113 -0.43 -6.70 1.84
C SER A 113 -0.83 -8.11 1.40
N ILE A 114 -2.07 -8.49 1.71
CA ILE A 114 -2.68 -9.74 1.25
C ILE A 114 -3.88 -9.34 0.39
N ARG A 115 -3.94 -9.80 -0.85
CA ARG A 115 -5.12 -9.64 -1.73
C ARG A 115 -5.65 -11.01 -2.08
N GLY A 116 -6.93 -11.25 -1.77
CA GLY A 116 -7.58 -12.54 -2.00
C GLY A 116 -8.66 -12.46 -3.06
N PHE A 117 -8.72 -13.49 -3.90
CA PHE A 117 -9.67 -13.62 -4.99
C PHE A 117 -10.48 -14.90 -4.79
N LEU A 118 -11.74 -14.77 -4.37
CA LEU A 118 -12.61 -15.95 -4.15
C LEU A 118 -13.11 -16.60 -5.45
N SER A 119 -12.93 -15.98 -6.60
CA SER A 119 -13.27 -16.56 -7.90
C SER A 119 -12.26 -17.61 -8.33
N SER A 120 -10.96 -17.35 -8.13
CA SER A 120 -9.86 -18.28 -8.41
C SER A 120 -9.37 -19.03 -7.17
N PHE A 121 -9.85 -18.66 -5.98
CA PHE A 121 -9.39 -19.18 -4.68
C PHE A 121 -7.89 -18.93 -4.42
N GLU A 122 -7.38 -17.79 -4.89
CA GLU A 122 -5.97 -17.42 -4.81
C GLU A 122 -5.71 -16.25 -3.87
N HIS A 123 -4.51 -16.24 -3.29
CA HIS A 123 -3.96 -15.11 -2.57
C HIS A 123 -2.68 -14.63 -3.26
N ILE A 124 -2.52 -13.31 -3.36
CA ILE A 124 -1.27 -12.68 -3.76
C ILE A 124 -0.76 -11.79 -2.63
N LEU A 125 0.56 -11.70 -2.51
CA LEU A 125 1.26 -11.00 -1.43
C LEU A 125 2.10 -9.82 -1.98
N PRO A 126 1.47 -8.78 -2.56
CA PRO A 126 2.18 -7.64 -3.09
C PRO A 126 2.83 -6.85 -1.95
N ALA A 127 3.97 -6.25 -2.26
CA ALA A 127 4.65 -5.28 -1.40
C ALA A 127 5.00 -4.03 -2.20
N THR A 128 4.84 -2.87 -1.57
CA THR A 128 5.13 -1.56 -2.17
C THR A 128 5.95 -0.72 -1.20
N GLU A 129 6.89 0.05 -1.75
CA GLU A 129 7.69 1.00 -0.99
C GLU A 129 6.93 2.30 -0.71
N LYS A 130 7.27 2.97 0.39
CA LYS A 130 6.71 4.28 0.74
C LYS A 130 6.91 5.27 -0.41
N TYR A 131 5.81 5.90 -0.83
CA TYR A 131 5.85 6.97 -1.81
C TYR A 131 6.18 8.32 -1.16
N LYS A 132 7.15 9.05 -1.72
CA LYS A 132 7.64 10.34 -1.19
C LYS A 132 6.55 11.41 -1.14
N ASN A 133 5.67 11.43 -2.14
CA ASN A 133 4.59 12.39 -2.31
C ASN A 133 3.23 11.80 -1.93
N CYS A 134 3.20 10.81 -1.01
CA CYS A 134 1.95 10.24 -0.52
C CYS A 134 1.11 11.28 0.23
N VAL A 135 -0.19 11.36 -0.08
CA VAL A 135 -1.17 12.27 0.57
C VAL A 135 -1.42 11.97 2.05
N ALA A 136 -0.93 10.85 2.58
CA ALA A 136 -1.17 10.44 3.96
C ALA A 136 0.11 10.31 4.80
N CYS A 137 1.12 9.58 4.31
CA CYS A 137 2.31 9.24 5.11
C CYS A 137 3.61 9.93 4.65
N SER A 138 3.54 10.85 3.69
CA SER A 138 4.72 11.64 3.28
C SER A 138 5.22 12.52 4.42
N ASP A 139 6.50 12.84 4.36
CA ASP A 139 7.12 13.69 5.37
C ASP A 139 6.55 15.12 5.31
N LEU A 140 6.09 15.57 4.14
CA LEU A 140 5.42 16.85 3.92
C LEU A 140 4.11 16.92 4.70
N ILE A 141 3.23 15.91 4.53
CA ILE A 141 1.94 15.83 5.21
C ILE A 141 2.12 15.71 6.72
N ILE A 142 3.06 14.87 7.18
CA ILE A 142 3.33 14.70 8.61
C ILE A 142 3.86 16.00 9.23
N LYS A 143 4.72 16.75 8.51
CA LYS A 143 5.24 18.04 8.98
C LYS A 143 4.13 19.08 9.08
N GLU A 144 3.34 19.23 8.03
CA GLU A 144 2.21 20.17 7.98
C GLU A 144 1.20 19.89 9.11
N TYR A 145 0.86 18.62 9.33
CA TYR A 145 -0.01 18.22 10.44
C TYR A 145 0.60 18.56 11.81
N LYS A 146 1.90 18.35 12.01
CA LYS A 146 2.56 18.69 13.29
C LYS A 146 2.59 20.19 13.57
N GLU A 147 2.74 20.99 12.53
CA GLU A 147 2.83 22.45 12.63
C GLU A 147 1.45 23.12 12.78
N LYS A 148 0.46 22.71 11.98
CA LYS A 148 -0.87 23.37 11.90
C LYS A 148 -2.01 22.62 12.59
N GLN A 149 -1.81 21.34 12.91
CA GLN A 149 -2.73 20.50 13.67
C GLN A 149 -4.19 20.58 13.18
N MET A 150 -5.08 21.17 13.98
CA MET A 150 -6.52 21.26 13.69
C MET A 150 -6.83 22.12 12.47
N GLU A 151 -6.07 23.18 12.21
CA GLU A 151 -6.27 24.04 11.04
C GLU A 151 -6.05 23.24 9.75
N PHE A 152 -4.98 22.44 9.70
CA PHE A 152 -4.72 21.54 8.59
C PHE A 152 -5.87 20.55 8.40
N LEU A 153 -6.34 19.90 9.47
CA LEU A 153 -7.44 18.94 9.36
C LEU A 153 -8.72 19.59 8.82
N LEU A 154 -9.07 20.79 9.30
CA LEU A 154 -10.24 21.53 8.79
C LEU A 154 -10.08 21.88 7.30
N ASN A 155 -8.89 22.30 6.88
CA ASN A 155 -8.62 22.58 5.46
C ASN A 155 -8.78 21.31 4.60
N VAL A 156 -8.26 20.17 5.07
CA VAL A 156 -8.39 18.87 4.40
C VAL A 156 -9.85 18.43 4.31
N PHE A 157 -10.63 18.56 5.39
CA PHE A 157 -12.04 18.15 5.41
C PHE A 157 -12.91 19.01 4.50
N ASN A 158 -12.57 20.29 4.36
CA ASN A 158 -13.27 21.21 3.47
C ASN A 158 -12.82 21.08 2.00
N SER A 159 -11.58 20.63 1.75
CA SER A 159 -11.05 20.49 0.40
C SER A 159 -9.97 19.39 0.30
N SER A 160 -10.26 18.35 -0.48
CA SER A 160 -9.28 17.29 -0.80
C SER A 160 -8.07 17.83 -1.57
N LYS A 161 -8.23 18.94 -2.31
CA LYS A 161 -7.16 19.61 -3.05
C LYS A 161 -6.02 20.07 -2.12
N HIS A 162 -6.32 20.42 -0.88
CA HIS A 162 -5.29 20.83 0.08
C HIS A 162 -4.26 19.71 0.32
N LEU A 163 -4.69 18.43 0.31
CA LEU A 163 -3.76 17.30 0.42
C LEU A 163 -2.87 17.17 -0.82
N GLU A 164 -3.43 17.39 -2.01
CA GLU A 164 -2.69 17.34 -3.28
C GLU A 164 -1.64 18.44 -3.36
N ASP A 165 -2.00 19.67 -2.96
CA ASP A 165 -1.11 20.82 -2.94
C ASP A 165 0.05 20.57 -1.95
N VAL A 166 -0.23 20.11 -0.72
CA VAL A 166 0.81 19.84 0.30
C VAL A 166 1.69 18.66 -0.10
N ALA A 167 1.12 17.63 -0.74
CA ALA A 167 1.87 16.47 -1.22
C ALA A 167 2.61 16.74 -2.55
N LEU A 168 2.47 17.95 -3.13
CA LEU A 168 3.02 18.34 -4.43
C LEU A 168 2.50 17.51 -5.62
N LEU A 169 1.33 16.88 -5.47
CA LEU A 169 0.70 16.15 -6.58
C LEU A 169 0.20 17.11 -7.66
N THR A 170 -0.25 18.30 -7.28
CA THR A 170 -0.72 19.32 -8.23
C THR A 170 0.40 19.83 -9.15
N GLU A 171 1.64 19.86 -8.67
CA GLU A 171 2.81 20.18 -9.50
C GLU A 171 3.15 19.03 -10.43
N LEU A 172 3.17 17.80 -9.90
CA LEU A 172 3.39 16.59 -10.70
C LEU A 172 2.38 16.46 -11.85
N PHE A 173 1.10 16.74 -11.61
CA PHE A 173 0.08 16.70 -12.66
C PHE A 173 0.24 17.80 -13.72
N LYS A 174 0.78 18.96 -13.35
CA LYS A 174 1.09 20.04 -14.30
C LYS A 174 2.34 19.73 -15.14
N GLU A 175 3.34 19.10 -14.54
CA GLU A 175 4.53 18.64 -15.27
C GLU A 175 4.20 17.49 -16.23
N THR A 176 3.16 16.72 -15.93
CA THR A 176 2.65 15.62 -16.77
C THR A 176 1.56 16.08 -17.75
N ASP A 177 1.37 17.39 -17.96
CA ASP A 177 0.31 17.90 -18.84
C ASP A 177 0.39 17.25 -20.23
N PHE A 178 -0.79 16.83 -20.72
CA PHE A 178 -1.10 15.75 -21.67
C PHE A 178 -0.55 15.89 -23.11
N GLY A 179 0.46 16.73 -23.33
CA GLY A 179 1.06 16.98 -24.64
C GLY A 179 1.94 15.85 -25.21
N GLU A 180 2.48 14.96 -24.35
CA GLU A 180 3.38 13.88 -24.80
C GLU A 180 2.76 12.47 -24.84
N VAL A 181 1.53 12.27 -24.35
CA VAL A 181 0.92 10.91 -24.24
C VAL A 181 -0.20 10.66 -25.26
N LEU A 182 -0.44 11.60 -26.18
CA LEU A 182 -1.42 11.44 -27.27
C LEU A 182 -0.72 11.34 -28.64
N GLU A 183 -0.22 10.14 -29.00
CA GLU A 183 -0.25 9.61 -30.37
C GLU A 183 0.29 8.17 -30.43
N PHE A 184 -0.58 7.20 -30.16
CA PHE A 184 -0.61 5.97 -30.97
C PHE A 184 -2.04 5.88 -31.51
N SER A 185 -2.30 6.52 -32.65
CA SER A 185 -3.57 6.33 -33.34
C SER A 185 -3.63 4.90 -33.84
N ASP A 186 -4.69 4.17 -33.46
CA ASP A 186 -5.03 2.83 -33.94
C ASP A 186 -5.43 2.84 -35.44
N GLU A 187 -4.56 3.32 -36.34
CA GLU A 187 -4.82 3.33 -37.80
C GLU A 187 -3.91 2.41 -38.63
N ASP A 188 -3.16 1.47 -38.03
CA ASP A 188 -2.30 0.54 -38.79
C ASP A 188 -2.54 -0.96 -38.49
N PHE A 189 -3.80 -1.40 -38.52
CA PHE A 189 -4.11 -2.83 -38.76
C PHE A 189 -5.19 -2.98 -39.84
N SER A 190 -4.84 -2.57 -41.05
CA SER A 190 -5.39 -3.17 -42.26
C SER A 190 -4.26 -3.78 -43.09
N THR A 191 -4.04 -5.08 -42.93
CA THR A 191 -3.51 -5.93 -44.00
C THR A 191 -3.97 -7.36 -43.82
#